data_AF-A0A9W3H588-F1
#
_entry.id   AF-A0A9W3H588-F1
#
_cell.length_a   1.000
_cell.length_b   1.000
_cell.length_c   1.000
_cell.angle_alpha   90.00
_cell.angle_beta   90.00
_cell.angle_gamma   90.00
#
_symmetry.space_group_name_H-M   'P 1'
#
loop_
_entity.id
_entity.type
_entity.pdbx_description
1 polymer ?
#
loop_
_entity_poly.entity_id
_entity_poly.type
_entity_poly.pdbx_seq_one_letter_code
_entity_poly.pdbx_strand_id
1 'polypeptide(L)'
;MFPREPVLLGLLVLGLHVGSWDFEDVSKSTNFFSMCVEFAVFHFNEHHPDEYAYKLMWVGRSQRKKLSWTYLMDLKLGRTICRKHDEDIDNCPLQEGPGEKTVSCTFVVDSQPWITQFTLVNSTCQQNQGKGPPSPAADPLPLDDVPGS
;
A
#
# COMPACT_ATOMS: atom_id res chain seq x y z
N MET A 1 -49.09 21.59 40.99
CA MET A 1 -48.32 20.40 41.39
C MET A 1 -47.66 19.86 40.13
N PHE A 2 -46.32 19.93 40.12
CA PHE A 2 -45.27 19.68 39.11
C PHE A 2 -45.60 19.07 37.72
N PRO A 3 -45.01 19.62 36.63
CA PRO A 3 -45.25 19.16 35.26
C PRO A 3 -44.48 17.87 34.92
N ARG A 4 -44.98 17.16 33.91
CA ARG A 4 -44.36 15.97 33.31
C ARG A 4 -43.06 16.35 32.61
N GLU A 5 -41.92 15.86 33.09
CA GLU A 5 -40.68 15.85 32.33
C GLU A 5 -40.43 14.44 31.77
N PRO A 6 -40.22 14.30 30.45
CA PRO A 6 -39.65 13.08 29.91
C PRO A 6 -38.16 13.05 30.27
N VAL A 7 -37.75 12.04 31.02
CA VAL A 7 -36.32 11.77 31.26
C VAL A 7 -35.69 11.42 29.91
N LEU A 8 -34.88 12.35 29.38
CA LEU A 8 -34.09 12.20 28.17
C LEU A 8 -33.16 10.98 28.30
N LEU A 9 -33.30 10.01 27.39
CA LEU A 9 -32.24 9.02 27.13
C LEU A 9 -31.04 9.77 26.53
N GLY A 10 -30.16 10.25 27.39
CA GLY A 10 -28.82 10.70 27.00
C GLY A 10 -27.92 9.49 26.80
N LEU A 11 -27.93 8.87 25.62
CA LEU A 11 -26.80 8.04 25.20
C LEU A 11 -25.64 8.99 24.85
N LEU A 12 -24.74 9.21 25.81
CA LEU A 12 -23.41 9.74 25.53
C LEU A 12 -22.67 8.70 24.70
N VAL A 13 -22.79 8.79 23.38
CA VAL A 13 -21.82 8.16 22.49
C VAL A 13 -20.55 9.00 22.63
N LEU A 14 -19.75 8.68 23.64
CA LEU A 14 -18.32 9.00 23.61
C LEU A 14 -17.73 8.10 22.53
N GLY A 15 -18.00 8.47 21.28
CA GLY A 15 -17.24 7.98 20.15
C GLY A 15 -15.80 8.32 20.49
N LEU A 16 -15.00 7.29 20.74
CA LEU A 16 -13.56 7.37 20.79
C LEU A 16 -13.12 8.12 19.53
N HIS A 17 -12.93 9.44 19.66
CA HIS A 17 -12.23 10.28 18.70
C HIS A 17 -10.73 9.91 18.74
N VAL A 18 -10.39 8.62 18.65
CA VAL A 18 -9.02 8.11 18.45
C VAL A 18 -8.69 8.24 16.96
N GLY A 19 -8.99 9.42 16.41
CA GLY A 19 -8.99 9.68 15.00
C GLY A 19 -8.40 11.06 14.76
N SER A 20 -7.20 11.07 14.20
CA SER A 20 -6.55 12.20 13.51
C SER A 20 -5.66 13.17 14.28
N TRP A 21 -5.57 13.19 15.62
CA TRP A 21 -4.83 14.28 16.30
C TRP A 21 -3.31 14.03 16.47
N ASP A 22 -2.88 12.78 16.31
CA ASP A 22 -1.49 12.37 16.61
C ASP A 22 -0.52 12.61 15.46
N PHE A 23 -1.00 12.69 14.22
CA PHE A 23 -0.13 12.76 13.03
C PHE A 23 -0.04 14.19 12.49
N GLU A 24 1.15 14.53 12.01
CA GLU A 24 1.45 15.76 11.27
C GLU A 24 2.09 15.41 9.93
N ASP A 25 1.82 16.21 8.89
CA ASP A 25 2.46 16.03 7.60
C ASP A 25 3.94 16.37 7.69
N VAL A 26 4.77 15.52 7.07
CA VAL A 26 6.22 15.71 6.99
C VAL A 26 6.65 15.73 5.53
N SER A 27 7.75 16.44 5.23
CA SER A 27 8.30 16.44 3.89
C SER A 27 8.70 15.02 3.48
N LYS A 28 8.37 14.66 2.23
CA LYS A 28 8.80 13.39 1.63
C LYS A 28 10.32 13.29 1.49
N SER A 29 11.04 14.42 1.56
CA SER A 29 12.50 14.49 1.54
C SER A 29 13.14 14.44 2.93
N THR A 30 12.36 14.37 4.01
CA THR A 30 12.91 14.23 5.36
C THR A 30 13.65 12.89 5.47
N ASN A 31 14.92 12.92 5.87
CA ASN A 31 15.82 11.76 5.85
C ASN A 31 15.21 10.49 6.49
N PHE A 32 14.69 10.61 7.72
CA PHE A 32 14.07 9.49 8.40
C PHE A 32 12.80 8.96 7.72
N PHE A 33 12.03 9.84 7.07
CA PHE A 33 10.86 9.40 6.30
C PHE A 33 11.31 8.57 5.09
N SER A 34 12.28 9.05 4.31
CA SER A 34 12.84 8.32 3.18
C SER A 34 13.40 6.95 3.58
N MET A 35 14.15 6.89 4.68
CA MET A 35 14.65 5.61 5.22
C MET A 35 13.50 4.65 5.63
N CYS A 36 12.42 5.18 6.22
CA CYS A 36 11.25 4.35 6.54
C CYS A 36 10.54 3.84 5.29
N VAL A 37 10.52 4.62 4.20
CA VAL A 37 9.99 4.18 2.90
C VAL A 37 10.84 3.04 2.33
N GLU A 38 12.17 3.19 2.32
CA GLU A 38 13.09 2.14 1.88
C GLU A 38 12.91 0.85 2.70
N PHE A 39 12.86 0.96 4.02
CA PHE A 39 12.56 -0.16 4.91
C PHE A 39 11.22 -0.82 4.61
N ALA A 40 10.15 -0.04 4.38
CA ALA A 40 8.84 -0.57 4.07
C ALA A 40 8.82 -1.34 2.74
N VAL A 41 9.49 -0.81 1.71
CA VAL A 41 9.63 -1.47 0.40
C VAL A 41 10.43 -2.76 0.52
N PHE A 42 11.56 -2.73 1.24
CA PHE A 42 12.36 -3.93 1.53
C PHE A 42 11.52 -4.99 2.26
N HIS A 43 10.87 -4.61 3.36
CA HIS A 43 10.03 -5.53 4.14
C HIS A 43 8.89 -6.12 3.30
N PHE A 44 8.27 -5.32 2.43
CA PHE A 44 7.25 -5.80 1.50
C PHE A 44 7.82 -6.87 0.56
N ASN A 45 8.97 -6.61 -0.06
CA ASN A 45 9.60 -7.56 -0.97
C ASN A 45 9.94 -8.88 -0.28
N GLU A 46 10.49 -8.85 0.94
CA GLU A 46 10.83 -10.08 1.67
C GLU A 46 9.61 -10.97 1.93
N HIS A 47 8.45 -10.38 2.25
CA HIS A 47 7.28 -11.12 2.73
C HIS A 47 6.17 -11.32 1.70
N HIS A 48 6.15 -10.55 0.61
CA HIS A 48 5.12 -10.68 -0.43
C HIS A 48 5.29 -12.01 -1.18
N PRO A 49 4.24 -12.73 -1.61
CA PRO A 49 4.41 -14.05 -2.24
C PRO A 49 4.88 -14.04 -3.71
N ASP A 50 4.82 -12.89 -4.40
CA ASP A 50 5.29 -12.79 -5.80
C ASP A 50 6.80 -13.06 -5.88
N GLU A 51 7.27 -13.69 -6.97
CA GLU A 51 8.69 -14.01 -7.18
C GLU A 51 9.50 -12.76 -7.55
N TYR A 52 8.85 -11.79 -8.18
CA TYR A 52 9.46 -10.55 -8.65
C TYR A 52 9.48 -9.48 -7.57
N ALA A 53 10.53 -8.66 -7.60
CA ALA A 53 10.65 -7.50 -6.74
C ALA A 53 9.67 -6.39 -7.16
N TYR A 54 9.25 -5.58 -6.20
CA TYR A 54 8.44 -4.39 -6.36
C TYR A 54 9.27 -3.16 -5.99
N LYS A 55 9.10 -2.09 -6.76
CA LYS A 55 9.72 -0.79 -6.49
C LYS A 55 8.68 0.28 -6.19
N LEU A 56 9.12 1.32 -5.48
CA LEU A 56 8.30 2.49 -5.22
C LEU A 56 7.99 3.24 -6.52
N MET A 57 6.70 3.47 -6.78
CA MET A 57 6.25 4.33 -7.87
C MET A 57 5.87 5.72 -7.36
N TRP A 58 5.19 5.77 -6.21
CA TRP A 58 4.64 7.01 -5.69
C TRP A 58 4.42 6.94 -4.19
N VAL A 59 4.66 8.07 -3.53
CA VAL A 59 4.33 8.29 -2.11
C VAL A 59 3.08 9.18 -2.04
N GLY A 60 2.04 8.69 -1.40
CA GLY A 60 0.82 9.44 -1.09
C GLY A 60 0.93 10.23 0.19
N ARG A 61 0.36 9.68 1.27
CA ARG A 61 0.50 10.23 2.62
C ARG A 61 1.94 10.15 3.09
N SER A 62 2.39 11.20 3.77
CA SER A 62 3.71 11.34 4.37
C SER A 62 3.53 12.02 5.73
N GLN A 63 3.33 11.22 6.76
CA GLN A 63 2.95 11.70 8.09
C GLN A 63 3.83 11.10 9.17
N ARG A 64 4.01 11.83 10.26
CA ARG A 64 4.71 11.38 11.46
C ARG A 64 3.85 11.63 12.69
N LYS A 65 3.90 10.75 13.69
CA LYS A 65 3.33 11.05 15.00
C LYS A 65 4.09 12.19 15.69
N LYS A 66 3.39 13.16 16.27
CA LYS A 66 4.01 14.35 16.91
C LYS A 66 5.01 14.01 18.00
N LEU A 67 4.70 13.00 18.82
CA LEU A 67 5.47 12.61 20.01
C LEU A 67 6.34 11.36 19.79
N SER A 68 6.46 10.86 18.57
CA SER A 68 7.33 9.71 18.28
C SER A 68 8.02 9.83 16.91
N TRP A 69 8.84 8.83 16.60
CA TRP A 69 9.47 8.66 15.29
C TRP A 69 8.72 7.60 14.47
N THR A 70 7.40 7.53 14.68
CA THR A 70 6.50 6.62 13.96
C THR A 70 5.92 7.33 12.74
N TYR A 71 6.12 6.76 11.57
CA TYR A 71 5.71 7.30 10.28
C TYR A 71 4.54 6.51 9.72
N LEU A 72 3.52 7.25 9.24
CA LEU A 72 2.40 6.72 8.47
C LEU A 72 2.58 7.15 7.02
N MET A 73 2.62 6.18 6.13
CA MET A 73 2.88 6.42 4.72
C MET A 73 1.95 5.58 3.84
N ASP A 74 1.47 6.17 2.75
CA ASP A 74 0.84 5.41 1.67
C ASP A 74 1.81 5.30 0.51
N LEU A 75 2.10 4.08 0.08
CA LEU A 75 3.01 3.80 -1.01
C LEU A 75 2.26 3.08 -2.12
N LYS A 76 2.48 3.52 -3.36
CA LYS A 76 2.15 2.74 -4.54
C LYS A 76 3.41 2.03 -5.02
N LEU A 77 3.36 0.71 -5.05
CA LEU A 77 4.44 -0.15 -5.48
C LEU A 77 4.11 -0.76 -6.84
N GLY A 78 5.10 -0.93 -7.70
CA GLY A 78 4.98 -1.53 -9.02
C GLY A 78 5.92 -2.71 -9.16
N ARG A 79 5.42 -3.80 -9.74
CA ARG A 79 6.23 -5.00 -10.02
C ARG A 79 7.31 -4.66 -11.04
N THR A 80 8.49 -5.21 -10.82
CA THR A 80 9.66 -5.10 -11.70
C THR A 80 9.87 -6.38 -12.50
N ILE A 81 10.79 -6.35 -13.45
CA ILE A 81 11.20 -7.56 -14.19
C ILE A 81 12.23 -8.42 -13.44
N CYS A 82 12.78 -7.91 -12.34
CA CYS A 82 13.82 -8.59 -11.55
C CYS A 82 13.21 -9.43 -10.43
N ARG A 83 13.89 -10.51 -10.08
CA ARG A 83 13.58 -11.31 -8.89
C ARG A 83 14.10 -10.60 -7.64
N LYS A 84 13.55 -10.96 -6.48
CA LYS A 84 13.85 -10.33 -5.18
C LYS A 84 15.30 -10.37 -4.72
N HIS A 85 16.11 -11.26 -5.27
CA HIS A 85 17.51 -11.44 -4.88
C HIS A 85 18.45 -11.27 -6.08
N ASP A 86 17.95 -10.67 -7.17
CA ASP A 86 18.83 -10.25 -8.25
C ASP A 86 19.72 -9.10 -7.75
N GLU A 87 20.90 -8.96 -8.34
CA GLU A 87 21.75 -7.81 -8.08
C GLU A 87 21.09 -6.53 -8.64
N ASP A 88 21.30 -5.40 -7.97
CA ASP A 88 20.89 -4.08 -8.45
C ASP A 88 19.37 -3.86 -8.67
N ILE A 89 18.56 -4.30 -7.69
CA ILE A 89 17.08 -4.12 -7.70
C ILE A 89 16.68 -2.64 -7.80
N ASP A 90 17.50 -1.73 -7.27
CA ASP A 90 17.20 -0.29 -7.29
C ASP A 90 17.10 0.27 -8.72
N ASN A 91 17.98 -0.20 -9.62
CA ASN A 91 17.96 0.17 -11.03
C ASN A 91 17.00 -0.68 -11.88
N CYS A 92 16.33 -1.68 -11.29
CA CYS A 92 15.45 -2.57 -12.04
C CYS A 92 14.23 -1.81 -12.63
N PRO A 93 13.92 -2.00 -13.92
CA PRO A 93 12.76 -1.36 -14.53
C PRO A 93 11.44 -2.00 -14.08
N LEU A 94 10.37 -1.20 -14.14
CA LEU A 94 9.01 -1.69 -13.94
C LEU A 94 8.64 -2.68 -15.06
N GLN A 95 7.81 -3.66 -14.71
CA GLN A 95 7.27 -4.58 -15.69
C GLN A 95 6.09 -3.94 -16.43
N GLU A 96 6.17 -3.94 -17.76
CA GLU A 96 5.14 -3.41 -18.65
C GLU A 96 4.29 -4.55 -19.26
N GLY A 97 3.09 -4.19 -19.72
CA GLY A 97 2.21 -5.09 -20.47
C GLY A 97 1.36 -6.02 -19.59
N PRO A 98 1.01 -7.24 -20.05
CA PRO A 98 0.12 -8.16 -19.34
C PRO A 98 0.60 -8.57 -17.94
N GLY A 99 1.90 -8.41 -17.67
CA GLY A 99 2.51 -8.65 -16.38
C GLY A 99 2.60 -7.42 -15.48
N GLU A 100 2.04 -6.27 -15.86
CA GLU A 100 2.04 -5.12 -14.97
C GLU A 100 1.17 -5.41 -13.74
N LYS A 101 1.76 -5.20 -12.56
CA LYS A 101 1.07 -5.31 -11.28
C LYS A 101 1.43 -4.11 -10.43
N THR A 102 0.42 -3.48 -9.83
CA THR A 102 0.64 -2.44 -8.84
C THR A 102 -0.11 -2.75 -7.56
N VAL A 103 0.49 -2.38 -6.43
CA VAL A 103 -0.08 -2.59 -5.10
C VAL A 103 -0.10 -1.25 -4.39
N SER A 104 -1.22 -0.92 -3.77
CA SER A 104 -1.34 0.24 -2.88
C SER A 104 -1.23 -0.25 -1.46
N CYS A 105 -0.28 0.29 -0.69
CA CYS A 105 -0.04 -0.09 0.69
C CYS A 105 -0.08 1.11 1.61
N THR A 106 -0.62 0.91 2.81
CA THR A 106 -0.44 1.80 3.96
C THR A 106 0.51 1.12 4.93
N PHE A 107 1.61 1.79 5.27
CA PHE A 107 2.58 1.33 6.25
C PHE A 107 2.62 2.26 7.46
N VAL A 108 2.83 1.66 8.63
CA VAL A 108 3.19 2.33 9.88
C VAL A 108 4.53 1.77 10.32
N VAL A 109 5.57 2.62 10.30
CA VAL A 109 6.94 2.23 10.63
C VAL A 109 7.43 3.06 11.80
N ASP A 110 7.94 2.41 12.83
CA ASP A 110 8.62 3.07 13.93
C ASP A 110 10.13 3.09 13.66
N SER A 111 10.71 4.29 13.60
CA SER A 111 12.15 4.48 13.50
C SER A 111 12.71 4.74 14.89
N GLN A 112 13.80 4.06 15.24
CA GLN A 112 14.50 4.24 16.52
C GLN A 112 15.91 4.76 16.25
N PRO A 113 16.09 6.08 16.06
CA PRO A 113 17.36 6.65 15.63
C PRO A 113 18.54 6.34 16.56
N TRP A 114 18.28 6.19 17.86
CA TRP A 114 19.31 5.91 18.88
C TRP A 114 19.99 4.55 18.72
N ILE A 115 19.34 3.58 18.08
CA ILE A 115 19.88 2.23 17.83
C ILE A 115 19.83 1.86 16.35
N THR A 116 19.59 2.84 15.46
CA THR A 116 19.53 2.65 14.00
C THR A 116 18.61 1.48 13.58
N GLN A 117 17.48 1.33 14.27
CA GLN A 117 16.53 0.24 14.03
C GLN A 117 15.22 0.78 13.44
N PHE A 118 14.60 0.00 12.57
CA PHE A 118 13.26 0.22 12.07
C PHE A 118 12.37 -0.96 12.45
N THR A 119 11.13 -0.70 12.84
CA THR A 119 10.15 -1.73 13.18
C THR A 119 8.88 -1.50 12.40
N LEU A 120 8.41 -2.52 11.69
CA LEU A 120 7.09 -2.49 11.08
C LEU A 120 6.03 -2.61 12.19
N VAL A 121 5.24 -1.57 12.38
CA VAL A 121 4.12 -1.56 13.34
C VAL A 121 2.87 -2.13 12.69
N ASN A 122 2.57 -1.72 11.47
CA ASN A 122 1.42 -2.21 10.71
C ASN A 122 1.64 -2.05 9.20
N SER A 123 1.07 -2.95 8.41
CA SER A 123 1.01 -2.85 6.96
C SER A 123 -0.34 -3.36 6.47
N THR A 124 -0.97 -2.62 5.56
CA THR A 124 -2.15 -3.08 4.83
C THR A 124 -1.93 -2.81 3.35
N CYS A 125 -2.07 -3.83 2.51
CA CYS A 125 -1.80 -3.74 1.07
C CYS A 125 -2.98 -4.28 0.26
N GLN A 126 -3.26 -3.63 -0.86
CA GLN A 126 -4.30 -4.04 -1.81
C GLN A 126 -3.73 -4.06 -3.23
N GLN A 127 -3.87 -5.19 -3.90
CA GLN A 127 -3.52 -5.33 -5.31
C GLN A 127 -4.48 -4.49 -6.16
N ASN A 128 -3.94 -3.58 -6.95
CA ASN A 128 -4.70 -2.92 -8.01
C ASN A 128 -4.61 -3.81 -9.26
N GLN A 129 -5.75 -4.20 -9.82
CA GLN A 129 -5.73 -4.88 -11.12
C GLN A 129 -5.36 -3.85 -12.18
N GLY A 130 -4.19 -4.02 -12.81
CA GLY A 130 -3.88 -3.32 -14.04
C GLY A 130 -4.99 -3.65 -15.05
N LYS A 131 -5.54 -2.63 -15.72
CA LYS A 131 -6.45 -2.86 -16.84
C LYS A 131 -5.59 -3.44 -17.95
N GLY A 132 -5.41 -4.76 -17.94
CA GLY A 132 -4.87 -5.47 -19.09
C GLY A 132 -5.71 -5.11 -20.32
N PRO A 133 -5.15 -5.21 -21.54
CA PRO A 133 -5.97 -5.18 -22.74
C PRO A 133 -7.16 -6.14 -22.54
N PRO A 134 -8.39 -5.76 -22.94
CA PRO A 134 -9.49 -6.71 -22.93
C PRO A 134 -9.00 -7.99 -23.62
N SER A 135 -9.21 -9.13 -22.99
CA SER A 135 -8.91 -10.42 -23.61
C SER A 135 -9.45 -10.38 -25.03
N PRO A 136 -8.67 -10.72 -26.07
CA PRO A 136 -9.26 -10.92 -27.39
C PRO A 136 -10.43 -11.88 -27.18
N ALA A 137 -11.61 -11.45 -27.61
CA ALA A 137 -12.75 -12.34 -27.70
C ALA A 137 -12.26 -13.57 -28.45
N ALA A 138 -12.54 -14.77 -27.94
CA ALA A 138 -12.22 -15.99 -28.66
C ALA A 138 -12.81 -15.84 -30.07
N ASP A 139 -11.95 -15.80 -31.07
CA ASP A 139 -12.39 -15.75 -32.46
C ASP A 139 -13.31 -16.96 -32.68
N PRO A 140 -14.52 -16.77 -33.24
CA PRO A 140 -15.35 -17.88 -33.64
C PRO A 140 -14.54 -18.80 -34.54
N LEU A 141 -14.50 -20.09 -34.17
CA LEU A 141 -13.87 -21.13 -34.99
C LEU A 141 -14.33 -20.97 -36.46
N PRO A 142 -13.42 -21.03 -37.44
CA PRO A 142 -13.81 -20.96 -38.84
C PRO A 142 -14.80 -22.08 -39.17
N LEU A 143 -15.92 -21.68 -39.77
CA LEU A 143 -16.99 -22.55 -40.27
C LEU A 143 -16.59 -23.17 -41.63
N ASP A 144 -15.43 -23.82 -41.71
CA ASP A 144 -14.93 -24.39 -42.97
C ASP A 144 -14.43 -25.84 -42.84
N ASP A 145 -14.96 -26.62 -41.90
CA ASP A 145 -14.73 -28.07 -41.85
C ASP A 145 -15.99 -28.86 -41.44
N VAL A 146 -17.09 -28.65 -42.19
CA VAL A 146 -18.15 -29.67 -42.25
C VAL A 146 -18.11 -30.32 -43.63
N PRO A 147 -17.46 -31.50 -43.78
CA PRO A 147 -17.55 -32.29 -45.00
C PRO A 147 -18.97 -32.78 -45.19
N GLY A 148 -19.51 -32.59 -46.39
CA GLY A 148 -20.91 -32.84 -46.72
C GLY A 148 -21.33 -34.31 -46.72
N SER A 149 -22.65 -34.51 -46.59
CA SER A 149 -23.54 -35.37 -47.39
C SER A 149 -24.88 -35.47 -46.68
#